data_AF-A0A1B7WXV9-F1
#
_entry.id   AF-A0A1B7WXV9-F1
#
_cell.length_a   1.000
_cell.length_b   1.000
_cell.length_c   1.000
_cell.angle_alpha   90.00
_cell.angle_beta   90.00
_cell.angle_gamma   90.00
#
_symmetry.space_group_name_H-M   'P 1'
#
loop_
_entity.id
_entity.type
_entity.pdbx_description
1 polymer ?
#
loop_
_entity_poly.entity_id
_entity_poly.type
_entity_poly.pdbx_seq_one_letter_code
_entity_poly.pdbx_strand_id
1 'polypeptide(L)' 'MIGNILRQRYRIIKELGKGGCGETYLAEDLDIPVTPKSVCVVKKLHPTIIDPEIIRLFEQEAQILYQLGQNHDQIPK' A
#
# COMPACT_ATOMS: atom_id res chain seq x y z
N MET A 1 -13.65 -2.75 4.19
CA MET A 1 -12.32 -2.14 4.42
C MET A 1 -12.41 -0.67 4.79
N ILE A 2 -13.30 0.12 4.16
CA ILE A 2 -13.50 1.53 4.53
C ILE A 2 -13.76 1.66 6.04
N GLY A 3 -13.08 2.61 6.68
CA GLY A 3 -13.09 2.81 8.14
C GLY A 3 -12.08 1.97 8.93
N ASN A 4 -11.56 0.87 8.36
CA ASN A 4 -10.57 0.04 9.04
C ASN A 4 -9.24 0.79 9.17
N ILE A 5 -8.58 0.58 10.30
CA ILE A 5 -7.23 1.09 10.56
C ILE A 5 -6.24 -0.08 10.47
N LEU A 6 -5.33 -0.03 9.50
CA LEU A 6 -4.30 -1.03 9.30
C LEU A 6 -3.03 -0.64 10.03
N ARG A 7 -2.45 -1.59 10.77
CA ARG A 7 -1.24 -1.39 11.58
C ARG A 7 -1.34 -0.20 12.55
N GLN A 8 -2.56 0.15 12.98
CA GLN A 8 -2.86 1.34 13.79
C GLN A 8 -2.46 2.68 13.13
N ARG A 9 -2.12 2.66 11.83
CA ARG A 9 -1.56 3.81 11.09
C ARG A 9 -2.40 4.21 9.89
N TYR A 10 -2.82 3.28 9.04
CA TYR A 10 -3.47 3.62 7.77
C TYR A 10 -4.98 3.46 7.88
N ARG A 11 -5.72 4.57 7.92
CA ARG A 11 -7.19 4.54 7.90
C ARG A 11 -7.69 4.49 6.46
N ILE A 12 -8.35 3.41 6.07
CA ILE A 12 -8.91 3.29 4.72
C ILE A 12 -10.11 4.23 4.57
N ILE A 13 -10.05 5.14 3.59
CA ILE A 13 -11.09 6.14 3.33
C ILE A 13 -11.87 5.90 2.05
N LYS A 14 -11.28 5.24 1.04
CA LYS A 14 -11.94 5.01 -0.25
C LYS A 14 -11.37 3.80 -0.98
N GLU A 15 -12.21 3.04 -1.68
CA GLU A 15 -11.75 2.06 -2.67
C GLU A 15 -11.42 2.76 -4.00
N LEU A 16 -10.24 2.50 -4.55
CA LEU A 16 -9.78 3.04 -5.83
C LEU A 16 -9.96 2.06 -6.98
N GLY A 17 -9.95 0.77 -6.71
CA GLY A 17 -10.23 -0.26 -7.71
C GLY A 17 -9.93 -1.67 -7.24
N LYS A 18 -10.37 -2.64 -8.03
CA LYS A 18 -10.20 -4.08 -7.79
C LYS A 18 -9.89 -4.79 -9.10
N GLY A 19 -8.94 -5.71 -9.09
CA GLY A 19 -8.52 -6.46 -10.27
C GLY A 19 -7.71 -7.71 -9.93
N GLY A 20 -7.05 -8.29 -10.94
CA GLY A 20 -6.30 -9.55 -10.79
C GLY A 20 -5.19 -9.52 -9.73
N CYS A 21 -4.61 -8.34 -9.48
CA CYS A 21 -3.60 -8.14 -8.45
C CYS A 21 -4.18 -7.80 -7.07
N GLY A 22 -5.50 -7.88 -6.85
CA GLY A 22 -6.13 -7.56 -5.57
C GLY A 22 -6.92 -6.25 -5.55
N GLU A 23 -7.03 -5.64 -4.37
CA GLU A 23 -7.82 -4.44 -4.11
C GLU A 23 -6.91 -3.25 -3.78
N THR A 24 -7.24 -2.07 -4.31
CA THR A 24 -6.48 -0.84 -4.12
C THR A 24 -7.35 0.18 -3.41
N TYR A 25 -6.81 0.80 -2.37
CA TYR A 25 -7.50 1.73 -1.49
C TYR A 25 -6.73 3.03 -1.31
N LEU A 26 -7.44 4.14 -1.10
CA LEU A 26 -6.88 5.37 -0.55
C LEU A 26 -6.99 5.32 0.97
N ALA A 27 -5.92 5.70 1.66
CA ALA A 27 -5.86 5.73 3.12
C ALA A 27 -5.25 7.02 3.64
N GLU A 28 -5.69 7.47 4.81
CA GLU A 28 -5.01 8.52 5.59
C GLU A 28 -3.89 7.89 6.42
N ASP A 29 -2.72 8.52 6.43
CA ASP A 29 -1.62 8.18 7.32
C ASP A 29 -1.79 8.90 8.67
N LEU A 30 -2.17 8.15 9.70
CA LEU A 30 -2.48 8.67 11.02
C LEU A 30 -1.24 9.07 11.82
N ASP A 31 -0.07 8.51 11.51
CA ASP A 31 1.21 8.81 12.18
C ASP A 31 1.69 10.23 11.86
N ILE A 32 1.20 10.83 10.77
CA ILE A 32 1.55 12.19 10.38
C ILE A 32 0.74 13.17 11.25
N PRO A 33 1.39 14.00 12.10
CA PRO A 33 0.68 14.83 13.08
C PRO A 33 0.04 16.09 12.48
N VAL A 34 0.16 16.33 11.17
CA VAL A 34 -0.41 17.50 10.50
C VAL A 34 -1.83 17.25 9.99
N THR A 35 -2.60 18.33 9.86
CA THR A 35 -3.95 18.34 9.28
C THR A 35 -3.96 19.27 8.06
N PRO A 36 -4.49 18.85 6.89
CA PRO A 36 -5.10 17.55 6.62
C PRO A 36 -4.08 16.40 6.68
N LYS A 37 -4.56 15.19 7.02
CA LYS A 37 -3.73 13.98 7.02
C LYS A 37 -3.22 13.71 5.61
N SER A 38 -1.94 13.38 5.45
CA SER A 38 -1.44 12.95 4.15
C SER A 38 -2.08 11.61 3.77
N VAL A 39 -2.38 11.46 2.49
CA VAL A 39 -3.00 10.25 1.95
C VAL A 39 -1.98 9.39 1.23
N CYS A 40 -2.14 8.09 1.32
CA CYS A 40 -1.35 7.10 0.61
C CYS A 40 -2.26 6.04 -0.02
N VAL A 41 -1.69 5.23 -0.92
CA VAL A 41 -2.38 4.11 -1.55
C VAL A 41 -2.01 2.82 -0.82
N VAL A 42 -3.02 2.05 -0.41
CA VAL A 42 -2.86 0.71 0.16
C VAL A 42 -3.32 -0.32 -0.86
N LYS A 43 -2.42 -1.22 -1.25
CA LYS A 43 -2.74 -2.36 -2.13
C LYS A 43 -2.83 -3.63 -1.30
N LYS A 44 -4.04 -4.19 -1.22
CA LYS A 44 -4.32 -5.47 -0.56
C LYS A 44 -4.25 -6.58 -1.61
N LEU A 45 -3.17 -7.34 -1.59
CA LEU A 45 -3.02 -8.52 -2.44
C LEU A 45 -3.82 -9.69 -1.87
N HIS A 46 -4.36 -10.53 -2.76
CA HIS A 46 -5.02 -11.78 -2.40
C HIS A 46 -4.24 -12.95 -3.02
N PRO A 47 -3.17 -13.42 -2.38
CA PRO A 47 -2.47 -14.60 -2.86
C PRO A 47 -3.42 -15.81 -2.79
N THR A 48 -3.52 -16.55 -3.90
CA THR A 48 -4.28 -17.81 -3.95
C THR A 48 -3.55 -18.94 -3.21
N ILE A 49 -2.22 -18.84 -3.12
CA ILE A 49 -1.33 -19.76 -2.41
C ILE A 49 -0.33 -18.91 -1.62
N ILE A 50 -0.16 -19.23 -0.33
CA ILE A 50 0.87 -18.62 0.51
C ILE A 50 2.09 -19.54 0.46
N ASP A 51 2.95 -19.30 -0.54
CA ASP A 51 4.20 -20.02 -0.76
C ASP A 51 5.40 -19.11 -0.40
N PRO A 52 6.47 -19.65 0.21
CA PRO A 52 7.66 -18.86 0.55
C PRO A 52 8.25 -18.05 -0.61
N GLU A 53 8.19 -18.57 -1.84
CA GLU A 53 8.70 -17.86 -3.02
C GLU A 53 7.82 -16.66 -3.39
N ILE A 54 6.50 -16.77 -3.23
CA ILE A 54 5.57 -15.64 -3.44
C ILE A 54 5.83 -14.55 -2.40
N ILE A 55 6.09 -14.91 -1.14
CA ILE A 55 6.44 -13.94 -0.09
C ILE A 55 7.79 -13.28 -0.43
N ARG A 56 8.79 -14.05 -0.83
CA ARG A 56 10.11 -13.53 -1.24
C ARG A 56 10.01 -12.54 -2.39
N LEU A 57 9.23 -12.86 -3.42
CA LEU A 57 9.00 -11.97 -4.57
C LEU A 57 8.25 -10.70 -4.17
N PHE A 58 7.26 -10.81 -3.28
CA PHE A 58 6.53 -9.65 -2.74
C PHE A 58 7.46 -8.71 -1.97
N GLU A 59 8.34 -9.23 -1.12
CA GLU A 59 9.34 -8.44 -0.40
C GLU A 59 10.35 -7.79 -1.35
N GLN A 60 10.81 -8.53 -2.35
CA GLN A 60 11.75 -8.01 -3.35
C GLN A 60 11.13 -6.88 -4.18
N GLU A 61 9.87 -7.03 -4.61
CA GLU A 61 9.14 -5.98 -5.34
C GLU A 61 9.02 -4.71 -4.49
N ALA A 62 8.64 -4.84 -3.22
CA ALA A 62 8.53 -3.70 -2.30
C ALA A 62 9.87 -2.97 -2.12
N GLN A 63 10.98 -3.71 -2.01
CA GLN A 63 12.30 -3.12 -1.87
C GLN A 63 12.73 -2.35 -3.13
N ILE A 64 12.51 -2.94 -4.31
CA ILE A 64 12.84 -2.29 -5.59
C ILE A 64 12.00 -1.03 -5.79
N LEU A 65 10.69 -1.09 -5.55
CA LEU A 65 9.81 0.07 -5.69
C LEU A 65 10.19 1.20 -4.74
N TYR A 66 10.54 0.88 -3.48
CA TYR A 66 11.06 1.87 -2.54
C TYR A 66 12.32 2.55 -3.07
N GLN A 67 13.31 1.77 -3.55
CA GLN A 67 14.54 2.34 -4.11
C GLN A 67 14.29 3.21 -5.35
N LEU A 68 13.37 2.81 -6.23
CA LEU A 68 13.03 3.56 -7.43
C LEU A 68 12.31 4.88 -7.10
N GLY A 69 11.34 4.88 -6.19
CA GLY A 69 10.61 6.08 -5.78
C GLY A 69 11.51 7.12 -5.11
N GLN A 70 12.56 6.69 -4.40
CA GLN A 70 13.52 7.61 -3.79
C GLN A 70 14.40 8.34 -4.81
N ASN A 71 14.63 7.76 -5.99
CA ASN A 71 15.62 8.23 -6.96
C ASN A 71 15.01 8.79 -8.26
N HIS A 72 13.67 8.80 -8.41
CA HIS A 72 13.03 9.19 -9.66
C HIS A 72 11.69 9.91 -9.45
N ASP A 73 11.59 11.17 -9.89
CA ASP A 73 10.40 12.01 -9.65
C ASP A 73 9.13 11.55 -10.37
N GLN A 74 9.26 10.75 -11.44
CA GLN A 74 8.10 10.16 -12.13
C GLN A 74 7.66 8.81 -11.56
N ILE A 75 8.31 8.32 -10.50
CA ILE A 75 7.93 7.08 -9.81
C ILE A 75 7.37 7.49 -8.44
N PRO A 76 6.14 7.05 -8.08
CA PRO A 76 5.57 7.36 -6.77
C PRO A 76 6.47 6.89 -5.61
N LYS A 77 6.53 7.72 -4.56
CA LYS A 77 7.20 7.42 -3.28
C LYS A 77 6.27 6.71 -2.32
#